data_AF-A0A935TQK1-F1
#
_entry.id   AF-A0A935TQK1-F1
#
_cell.length_a   1.000
_cell.length_b   1.000
_cell.length_c   1.000
_cell.angle_alpha   90.00
_cell.angle_beta   90.00
_cell.angle_gamma   90.00
#
_symmetry.space_group_name_H-M   'P 1'
#
loop_
_entity.id
_entity.type
_entity.pdbx_description
1 polymer ?
#
loop_
_entity_poly.entity_id
_entity_poly.type
_entity_poly.pdbx_seq_one_letter_code
_entity_poly.pdbx_strand_id
1 'polypeptide(L)'
;MTISANPGETDDLADDNVTDQDGKNGGDEDDHDPAEITIDIFDLALSKVLSSPLGNIYPGDNVTFTLNVYNQGTADAQNIQITDYIPSGLALNDVDWTDNAGLATLNTPIASLGPVKALRLILPLL
;
A
#
# COMPACT_ATOMS: atom_id res chain seq x y z
N MET A 1 28.76 47.16 -25.35
CA MET A 1 27.36 46.70 -25.23
C MET A 1 27.42 45.22 -24.91
N THR A 2 27.43 44.89 -23.61
CA THR A 2 27.41 43.50 -23.12
C THR A 2 26.01 43.26 -22.59
N ILE A 3 25.28 42.35 -23.22
CA ILE A 3 24.01 41.86 -22.70
C ILE A 3 24.39 40.77 -21.70
N SER A 4 24.34 41.09 -20.41
CA SER A 4 24.37 40.10 -19.35
C SER A 4 22.98 39.47 -19.30
N ALA A 5 22.85 38.24 -19.80
CA ALA A 5 21.73 37.40 -19.41
C ALA A 5 21.97 37.05 -17.94
N ASN A 6 21.18 37.60 -17.02
CA ASN A 6 21.20 37.17 -15.63
C ASN A 6 20.62 35.74 -15.58
N PRO A 7 21.40 34.73 -15.20
CA PRO A 7 20.94 33.35 -15.09
C PRO A 7 20.44 33.06 -13.66
N GLY A 8 19.77 34.04 -13.02
CA GLY A 8 19.52 34.04 -11.58
C GLY A 8 18.26 33.33 -11.12
N GLU A 9 17.29 33.12 -12.01
CA GLU A 9 16.04 32.45 -11.63
C GLU A 9 16.23 30.93 -11.71
N THR A 10 16.54 30.30 -10.59
CA THR A 10 16.32 28.87 -10.42
C THR A 10 15.09 28.70 -9.55
N ASP A 11 13.94 28.48 -10.19
CA ASP A 11 12.69 27.99 -9.57
C ASP A 11 12.89 26.57 -9.04
N ASP A 12 13.83 26.43 -8.10
CA ASP A 12 14.27 25.18 -7.54
C ASP A 12 14.22 25.21 -6.00
N LEU A 13 14.13 24.02 -5.42
CA LEU A 13 13.97 23.84 -3.98
C LEU A 13 15.28 24.06 -3.20
N ALA A 14 16.35 24.55 -3.84
CA ALA A 14 17.70 24.61 -3.27
C ALA A 14 18.11 26.02 -2.79
N ASP A 15 17.33 27.06 -3.06
CA ASP A 15 17.64 28.45 -2.67
C ASP A 15 16.86 28.97 -1.44
N ASP A 16 16.27 28.04 -0.66
CA ASP A 16 15.33 28.25 0.47
C ASP A 16 15.77 29.15 1.65
N ASN A 17 16.97 29.74 1.60
CA ASN A 17 17.55 30.53 2.68
C ASN A 17 18.29 31.79 2.18
N VAL A 18 18.05 32.19 0.93
CA VAL A 18 18.56 33.43 0.38
C VAL A 18 17.66 34.59 0.80
N THR A 19 18.12 35.33 1.81
CA THR A 19 17.39 36.45 2.43
C THR A 19 17.97 37.82 2.07
N ASP A 20 18.95 37.85 1.16
CA ASP A 20 19.69 39.07 0.77
C ASP A 20 19.34 39.61 -0.63
N GLN A 21 18.35 39.00 -1.29
CA GLN A 21 17.82 39.43 -2.58
C GLN A 21 16.49 40.19 -2.40
N ASP A 22 16.16 41.08 -3.33
CA ASP A 22 15.06 42.07 -3.19
C ASP A 22 14.03 42.02 -4.34
N GLY A 23 13.97 40.90 -5.07
CA GLY A 23 13.12 40.73 -6.25
C GLY A 23 13.54 41.52 -7.49
N LYS A 24 14.61 42.34 -7.42
CA LYS A 24 15.01 43.24 -8.52
C LYS A 24 16.19 42.67 -9.29
N ASN A 25 16.17 42.92 -10.60
CA ASN A 25 17.22 42.49 -11.55
C ASN A 25 17.38 40.96 -11.67
N GLY A 26 16.31 40.19 -11.46
CA GLY A 26 16.34 38.72 -11.57
C GLY A 26 17.01 38.07 -10.37
N GLY A 27 16.71 38.60 -9.19
CA GLY A 27 17.10 38.05 -7.90
C GLY A 27 15.85 37.67 -7.12
N ASP A 28 15.98 36.67 -6.26
CA ASP A 28 14.88 35.99 -5.56
C ASP A 28 14.14 36.90 -4.54
N GLU A 29 12.88 36.54 -4.23
CA GLU A 29 12.10 37.07 -3.11
C GLU A 29 11.87 35.92 -2.13
N ASP A 30 12.14 36.11 -0.83
CA ASP A 30 12.03 35.07 0.21
C ASP A 30 10.60 34.51 0.42
N ASP A 31 9.61 35.05 -0.30
CA ASP A 31 8.22 34.61 -0.34
C ASP A 31 7.78 34.03 -1.71
N HIS A 32 8.73 33.82 -2.63
CA HIS A 32 8.51 33.29 -3.98
C HIS A 32 8.91 31.80 -4.12
N ASP A 33 8.90 31.04 -3.02
CA ASP A 33 9.20 29.61 -3.03
C ASP A 33 7.97 28.71 -3.25
N PRO A 34 8.07 27.64 -4.06
CA PRO A 34 7.02 26.64 -4.20
C PRO A 34 6.91 25.75 -2.94
N ALA A 35 5.71 25.66 -2.37
CA ALA A 35 5.40 24.68 -1.34
C ALA A 35 4.90 23.35 -1.97
N GLU A 36 5.61 22.25 -1.72
CA GLU A 36 5.14 20.92 -2.13
C GLU A 36 4.08 20.38 -1.15
N ILE A 37 2.93 20.01 -1.68
CA ILE A 37 1.88 19.29 -0.95
C ILE A 37 1.84 17.86 -1.47
N THR A 38 2.27 16.91 -0.65
CA THR A 38 2.09 15.48 -0.94
C THR A 38 0.71 15.04 -0.47
N ILE A 39 -0.08 14.45 -1.38
CA ILE A 39 -1.38 13.86 -1.05
C ILE A 39 -1.20 12.36 -0.92
N ASP A 40 -1.39 11.88 0.30
CA ASP A 40 -1.42 10.45 0.58
C ASP A 40 -2.79 9.88 0.20
N ILE A 41 -2.77 8.93 -0.72
CA ILE A 41 -3.94 8.18 -1.16
C ILE A 41 -3.89 6.84 -0.45
N PHE A 42 -5.01 6.42 0.13
CA PHE A 42 -5.19 5.09 0.70
C PHE A 42 -6.15 4.30 -0.19
N ASP A 43 -5.66 3.22 -0.78
CA ASP A 43 -6.46 2.33 -1.62
C ASP A 43 -6.02 0.88 -1.37
N LEU A 44 -6.92 0.07 -0.83
CA LEU A 44 -6.65 -1.32 -0.50
C LEU A 44 -7.53 -2.24 -1.33
N ALA A 45 -6.90 -3.27 -1.91
CA ALA A 45 -7.59 -4.31 -2.64
C ALA A 45 -7.21 -5.70 -2.13
N LEU A 46 -8.12 -6.66 -2.30
CA LEU A 46 -7.91 -8.06 -1.95
C LEU A 46 -8.26 -8.94 -3.15
N SER A 47 -7.35 -9.83 -3.55
CA SER A 47 -7.66 -10.92 -4.48
C SER A 47 -7.47 -12.27 -3.79
N LYS A 48 -8.31 -13.24 -4.13
CA LYS A 48 -8.24 -14.61 -3.59
C LYS A 48 -8.14 -15.59 -4.75
N VAL A 49 -7.15 -16.48 -4.67
CA VAL A 49 -6.87 -17.45 -5.74
C VAL A 49 -6.72 -18.84 -5.13
N LEU A 50 -7.40 -19.83 -5.72
CA LEU A 50 -7.16 -21.24 -5.41
C LEU A 50 -5.74 -21.59 -5.83
N SER A 51 -4.91 -21.97 -4.87
CA SER A 51 -3.49 -22.28 -5.10
C SER A 51 -3.22 -23.77 -5.17
N SER A 52 -3.95 -24.57 -4.38
CA SER A 52 -3.83 -26.02 -4.37
C SER A 52 -5.08 -26.68 -3.77
N PRO A 53 -5.48 -27.87 -4.25
CA PRO A 53 -4.99 -28.51 -5.47
C PRO A 53 -5.59 -27.86 -6.72
N LEU A 54 -4.94 -28.00 -7.88
CA LEU A 54 -5.43 -27.50 -9.18
C LEU A 54 -6.34 -28.51 -9.91
N GLY A 55 -6.62 -29.65 -9.27
CA GLY A 55 -7.42 -30.74 -9.83
C GLY A 55 -8.64 -31.07 -8.96
N ASN A 56 -9.08 -32.33 -9.03
CA ASN A 56 -10.15 -32.82 -8.17
C ASN A 56 -9.78 -32.66 -6.68
N ILE A 57 -10.77 -32.28 -5.89
CA ILE A 57 -10.70 -32.15 -4.43
C ILE A 57 -11.62 -33.22 -3.85
N TYR A 58 -11.15 -33.99 -2.88
CA TYR A 58 -11.92 -34.99 -2.16
C TYR A 58 -12.13 -34.57 -0.70
N PRO A 59 -13.17 -35.10 -0.01
CA PRO A 59 -13.37 -34.82 1.41
C PRO A 59 -12.12 -35.15 2.23
N GLY A 60 -11.74 -34.23 3.11
CA GLY A 60 -10.51 -34.25 3.90
C GLY A 60 -9.30 -33.58 3.23
N ASP A 61 -9.33 -33.32 1.92
CA ASP A 61 -8.22 -32.65 1.24
C ASP A 61 -8.15 -31.17 1.65
N ASN A 62 -6.93 -30.71 1.91
CA ASN A 62 -6.65 -29.31 2.18
C ASN A 62 -6.82 -28.47 0.90
N VAL A 63 -7.76 -27.53 0.91
CA VAL A 63 -7.90 -26.50 -0.13
C VAL A 63 -7.14 -25.26 0.32
N THR A 64 -6.07 -24.92 -0.38
CA THR A 64 -5.21 -23.78 -0.06
C THR A 64 -5.53 -22.61 -0.98
N PHE A 65 -5.86 -21.47 -0.37
CA PHE A 65 -6.03 -20.20 -1.06
C PHE A 65 -4.84 -19.27 -0.78
N THR A 66 -4.46 -18.50 -1.80
CA THR A 66 -3.58 -17.34 -1.65
C THR A 66 -4.46 -16.10 -1.68
N LEU A 67 -4.38 -15.30 -0.61
CA LEU A 67 -5.01 -14.00 -0.51
C LEU A 67 -3.93 -12.94 -0.74
N ASN A 68 -4.03 -12.17 -1.82
CA ASN A 68 -3.13 -11.06 -2.09
C ASN A 68 -3.78 -9.76 -1.62
N VAL A 69 -3.18 -9.12 -0.62
CA VAL A 69 -3.57 -7.80 -0.13
C VAL A 69 -2.70 -6.78 -0.85
N TYR A 70 -3.30 -5.83 -1.54
CA TYR A 70 -2.62 -4.78 -2.29
C TYR A 70 -2.84 -3.44 -1.62
N ASN A 71 -1.79 -2.63 -1.56
CA ASN A 71 -1.88 -1.20 -1.35
C ASN A 71 -1.64 -0.51 -2.69
N GLN A 72 -2.69 0.07 -3.24
CA GLN A 72 -2.70 0.82 -4.51
C GLN A 72 -2.61 2.34 -4.25
N GLY A 73 -2.49 2.73 -2.99
CA GLY A 73 -2.27 4.09 -2.54
C GLY A 73 -0.82 4.55 -2.69
N THR A 74 -0.57 5.81 -2.31
CA THR A 74 0.76 6.44 -2.34
C THR A 74 1.51 6.34 -1.02
N ALA A 75 0.82 6.01 0.08
CA ALA A 75 1.40 5.83 1.41
C ALA A 75 1.20 4.40 1.93
N ASP A 76 2.13 3.94 2.79
CA ASP A 76 2.03 2.64 3.46
C ASP A 76 0.76 2.54 4.31
N ALA A 77 -0.01 1.48 4.11
CA ALA A 77 -1.21 1.21 4.90
C ALA A 77 -0.83 0.45 6.19
N GLN A 78 -1.47 0.79 7.30
CA GLN A 78 -1.11 0.26 8.63
C GLN A 78 -2.28 -0.45 9.30
N ASN A 79 -1.97 -1.40 10.19
CA ASN A 79 -2.93 -2.11 11.05
C ASN A 79 -4.10 -2.76 10.28
N ILE A 80 -3.80 -3.49 9.20
CA ILE A 80 -4.82 -4.09 8.34
C ILE A 80 -5.25 -5.45 8.90
N GLN A 81 -6.53 -5.56 9.25
CA GLN A 81 -7.17 -6.83 9.59
C GLN A 81 -7.76 -7.48 8.34
N ILE A 82 -7.44 -8.76 8.12
CA ILE A 82 -8.06 -9.56 7.05
C ILE A 82 -9.10 -10.50 7.67
N THR A 83 -10.28 -10.51 7.07
CA THR A 83 -11.37 -11.42 7.37
C THR A 83 -11.96 -11.92 6.06
N ASP A 84 -12.15 -13.22 5.93
CA ASP A 84 -12.68 -13.86 4.72
C ASP A 84 -13.74 -14.91 5.07
N TYR A 85 -14.75 -15.05 4.21
CA TYR A 85 -15.80 -16.05 4.42
C TYR A 85 -15.27 -17.45 4.14
N ILE A 86 -15.54 -18.38 5.05
CA ILE A 86 -15.31 -19.81 4.85
C ILE A 86 -16.47 -20.33 3.98
N PRO A 87 -16.22 -20.79 2.74
CA PRO A 87 -17.28 -21.30 1.88
C PRO A 87 -17.95 -22.54 2.47
N SER A 88 -19.23 -22.75 2.16
CA SER A 88 -19.95 -23.96 2.57
C SER A 88 -19.24 -25.23 2.08
N GLY A 89 -19.13 -26.22 2.96
CA GLY A 89 -18.43 -27.46 2.65
C GLY A 89 -16.93 -27.41 2.91
N LEU A 90 -16.39 -26.28 3.36
CA LEU A 90 -15.02 -26.17 3.85
C LEU A 90 -15.02 -25.87 5.36
N ALA A 91 -13.93 -26.22 6.05
CA ALA A 91 -13.67 -25.84 7.43
C ALA A 91 -12.32 -25.14 7.57
N LEU A 92 -12.08 -24.39 8.65
CA LEU A 92 -10.76 -23.79 8.89
C LEU A 92 -9.77 -24.83 9.41
N ASN A 93 -8.57 -24.91 8.81
CA ASN A 93 -7.45 -25.71 9.30
C ASN A 93 -6.12 -24.98 9.08
N ASP A 94 -6.04 -23.75 9.57
CA ASP A 94 -4.84 -22.91 9.47
C ASP A 94 -4.59 -22.19 10.80
N VAL A 95 -3.38 -22.33 11.34
CA VAL A 95 -3.00 -21.80 12.67
C VAL A 95 -2.85 -20.28 12.67
N ASP A 96 -2.63 -19.68 11.50
CA ASP A 96 -2.50 -18.23 11.36
C ASP A 96 -3.86 -17.51 11.42
N TRP A 97 -4.96 -18.27 11.48
CA TRP A 97 -6.33 -17.77 11.40
C TRP A 97 -7.21 -18.31 12.52
N THR A 98 -8.29 -17.60 12.82
CA THR A 98 -9.35 -18.03 13.75
C THR A 98 -10.70 -18.01 13.03
N ASP A 99 -11.51 -19.06 13.22
CA ASP A 99 -12.89 -19.10 12.75
C ASP A 99 -13.79 -18.35 13.74
N ASN A 100 -14.38 -17.25 13.28
CA ASN A 100 -15.37 -16.48 14.01
C ASN A 100 -16.75 -16.62 13.35
N ALA A 101 -17.39 -17.78 13.56
CA ALA A 101 -18.72 -18.10 13.04
C ALA A 101 -18.80 -18.10 11.49
N GLY A 102 -17.89 -18.80 10.83
CA GLY A 102 -17.79 -18.92 9.37
C GLY A 102 -16.94 -17.84 8.71
N LEU A 103 -16.23 -17.05 9.51
CA LEU A 103 -15.30 -16.00 9.06
C LEU A 103 -13.89 -16.34 9.53
N ALA A 104 -12.99 -16.64 8.60
CA ALA A 104 -11.57 -16.80 8.88
C ALA A 104 -10.96 -15.41 9.08
N THR A 105 -10.52 -15.10 10.30
CA THR A 105 -9.88 -13.84 10.67
C THR A 105 -8.40 -14.06 10.92
N LEU A 106 -7.53 -13.28 10.28
CA LEU A 106 -6.08 -13.38 10.45
C LEU A 106 -5.69 -13.02 11.89
N ASN A 107 -4.98 -13.90 12.58
CA ASN A 107 -4.67 -13.75 14.01
C ASN A 107 -3.75 -12.57 14.31
N THR A 108 -2.81 -12.29 13.39
CA THR A 108 -1.88 -11.17 13.50
C THR A 108 -2.15 -10.20 12.35
N PRO A 109 -2.75 -9.02 12.61
CA PRO A 109 -2.95 -7.99 11.60
C PRO A 109 -1.65 -7.61 10.88
N ILE A 110 -1.77 -7.16 9.63
CA ILE A 110 -0.61 -6.65 8.89
C ILE A 110 -0.28 -5.27 9.46
N ALA A 111 0.85 -5.17 10.16
CA ALA A 111 1.26 -3.94 10.84
C ALA A 111 1.55 -2.80 9.86
N SER A 112 2.26 -3.09 8.77
CA SER A 112 2.49 -2.17 7.65
C SER A 112 2.46 -2.92 6.32
N LEU A 113 1.87 -2.30 5.31
CA LEU A 113 1.73 -2.82 3.96
C LEU A 113 2.20 -1.76 2.95
N GLY A 114 3.36 -2.01 2.35
CA GLY A 114 3.78 -1.39 1.09
C GLY A 114 2.95 -1.94 -0.08
N PRO A 115 3.50 -2.25 -1.25
CA PRO A 115 2.67 -2.53 -2.44
C PRO A 115 1.76 -3.77 -2.35
N VAL A 116 2.26 -4.89 -1.82
CA VAL A 116 1.52 -6.17 -1.80
C VAL A 116 2.03 -7.12 -0.72
N LYS A 117 1.11 -7.89 -0.13
CA LYS A 117 1.42 -9.02 0.76
C LYS A 117 0.54 -10.22 0.42
N ALA A 118 1.18 -11.37 0.22
CA ALA A 118 0.49 -12.65 0.06
C ALA A 118 0.29 -13.32 1.42
N LEU A 119 -0.91 -13.83 1.65
CA LEU A 119 -1.29 -14.65 2.80
C LEU A 119 -1.77 -16.01 2.31
N ARG A 120 -1.53 -17.04 3.12
CA ARG A 120 -2.06 -18.38 2.89
C ARG A 120 -3.26 -18.61 3.79
N LEU A 121 -4.29 -19.27 3.28
CA LEU A 121 -5.44 -19.75 4.03
C LEU A 121 -5.74 -21.21 3.64
N ILE A 122 -5.71 -22.12 4.59
CA ILE A 122 -5.99 -23.55 4.38
C ILE A 122 -7.37 -23.92 4.92
N LEU A 123 -8.23 -24.42 4.03
CA LEU A 123 -9.58 -24.87 4.35
C LEU A 123 -9.82 -26.30 3.83
N PRO A 124 -9.92 -27.35 4.66
CA PRO A 124 -10.18 -28.69 4.16
C PRO A 124 -11.64 -28.87 3.72
N LEU A 125 -11.87 -29.68 2.69
CA LEU A 125 -13.22 -30.10 2.28
C LEU A 125 -13.83 -31.05 3.32
N LEU A 126 -15.09 -30.80 3.69
CA LEU A 126 -15.87 -31.61 4.62
C LEU A 126 -16.41 -32.89 3.97
#